data_AF-A0A6C1BUX4-F1
#
_entry.id   AF-A0A6C1BUX4-F1
#
_cell.length_a   1.000
_cell.length_b   1.000
_cell.length_c   1.000
_cell.angle_alpha   90.00
_cell.angle_beta   90.00
_cell.angle_gamma   90.00
#
_symmetry.space_group_name_H-M   'P 1'
#
loop_
_entity.id
_entity.type
_entity.pdbx_description
1 polymer ?
#
loop_
_entity_poly.entity_id
_entity_poly.type
_entity_poly.pdbx_seq_one_letter_code
_entity_poly.pdbx_strand_id
1 'polypeptide(L)' 'MLARLKHYLFQAFSFVLLVYGFYLLFLFLLDTSLRLNRTLAYPFSIALTLLLFTATLIYWVKKKRLPL' A
#
# COMPACT_ATOMS: atom_id res chain seq x y z
N MET A 1 10.91 9.88 27.51
CA MET A 1 10.50 10.69 26.33
C MET A 1 11.11 10.19 25.02
N LEU A 2 12.43 9.96 24.96
CA LEU A 2 13.15 9.49 23.75
C LEU A 2 12.59 8.18 23.14
N ALA A 3 12.23 7.20 23.98
CA ALA A 3 11.74 5.89 23.52
C ALA A 3 10.37 5.96 22.82
N ARG A 4 9.46 6.83 23.28
CA ARG A 4 8.17 7.06 22.60
C ARG A 4 8.39 7.74 21.24
N LEU A 5 9.30 8.71 21.17
CA LEU A 5 9.62 9.40 19.91
C LEU A 5 10.17 8.45 18.85
N LYS A 6 11.10 7.56 19.24
CA LYS A 6 11.61 6.50 18.35
C LYS A 6 10.52 5.55 17.87
N HIS A 7 9.57 5.20 18.76
CA HIS A 7 8.45 4.34 18.40
C HIS A 7 7.55 4.98 17.34
N TYR A 8 7.15 6.25 17.52
CA TYR A 8 6.35 6.98 16.52
C TYR A 8 7.09 7.17 15.19
N LEU A 9 8.40 7.48 15.22
CA LEU A 9 9.22 7.57 14.01
C LEU A 9 9.27 6.23 13.26
N PHE A 10 9.45 5.13 13.97
CA PHE A 10 9.49 3.80 13.37
C PHE A 10 8.13 3.39 12.79
N GLN A 11 7.05 3.78 13.46
CA GLN A 11 5.68 3.54 13.01
C GLN A 11 5.35 4.34 11.73
N ALA A 12 5.72 5.62 11.68
CA ALA A 12 5.58 6.45 10.48
C ALA A 12 6.41 5.90 9.32
N PHE A 13 7.67 5.53 9.58
CA PHE A 13 8.54 4.93 8.57
C PHE A 13 7.98 3.61 8.02
N SER A 14 7.45 2.75 8.90
CA SER A 14 6.79 1.50 8.51
C SER A 14 5.55 1.74 7.65
N PHE A 15 4.77 2.78 7.97
CA PHE A 15 3.62 3.18 7.16
C PHE A 15 4.05 3.68 5.77
N VAL A 16 5.09 4.51 5.69
CA VAL A 16 5.64 4.97 4.41
C VAL A 16 6.15 3.79 3.56
N LEU A 17 6.87 2.85 4.17
CA LEU A 17 7.31 1.62 3.50
C LEU A 17 6.15 0.81 2.95
N LEU A 18 5.05 0.71 3.70
CA LEU A 18 3.87 -0.02 3.26
C LEU A 18 3.21 0.66 2.06
N VAL A 19 3.03 1.99 2.09
CA VAL A 19 2.52 2.76 0.94
C VAL A 19 3.45 2.60 -0.27
N TYR A 20 4.77 2.64 -0.04
CA TYR A 20 5.76 2.41 -1.10
C TYR A 20 5.68 0.99 -1.67
N GLY A 21 5.42 -0.02 -0.84
CA GLY A 21 5.17 -1.39 -1.29
C GLY A 21 3.95 -1.50 -2.21
N PHE A 22 2.85 -0.81 -1.90
CA PHE A 22 1.68 -0.73 -2.78
C PHE A 22 2.00 -0.02 -4.10
N TYR A 23 2.83 1.02 -4.07
CA TYR A 23 3.29 1.70 -5.29
C TYR A 23 4.13 0.77 -6.18
N LEU A 24 5.07 0.01 -5.59
CA LEU A 24 5.85 -0.98 -6.35
C LEU A 24 4.97 -2.09 -6.93
N LEU A 25 3.98 -2.58 -6.15
CA LEU A 25 3.00 -3.55 -6.63
C LEU A 25 2.20 -3.00 -7.82
N PHE A 26 1.76 -1.74 -7.74
CA PHE A 26 1.08 -1.07 -8.85
C PHE A 26 1.96 -1.02 -10.10
N LEU A 27 3.22 -0.58 -9.98
CA LEU A 27 4.16 -0.52 -11.10
C LEU A 27 4.41 -1.89 -11.71
N PHE A 28 4.58 -2.93 -10.89
CA PHE A 28 4.77 -4.30 -11.35
C PHE A 28 3.56 -4.80 -12.14
N LEU A 29 2.35 -4.59 -11.61
CA LEU A 29 1.10 -4.94 -12.31
C LEU A 29 0.98 -4.14 -13.61
N LEU A 30 1.29 -2.86 -13.58
CA LEU A 30 1.18 -1.99 -14.75
C LEU A 30 2.15 -2.42 -15.85
N ASP A 31 3.42 -2.66 -15.54
CA ASP A 31 4.40 -3.13 -16.51
C ASP A 31 3.99 -4.48 -17.12
N THR A 32 3.52 -5.40 -16.28
CA THR A 32 3.05 -6.72 -16.73
C THR A 32 1.81 -6.59 -17.61
N SER A 33 0.82 -5.80 -17.20
CA SER A 33 -0.43 -5.64 -17.94
C SER A 33 -0.24 -4.82 -19.21
N LEU A 34 0.69 -3.86 -19.26
CA LEU A 34 1.03 -3.12 -20.49
C LEU A 34 1.59 -4.05 -21.58
N ARG A 35 2.30 -5.13 -21.19
CA ARG A 35 2.79 -6.16 -22.10
C ARG A 35 1.69 -7.09 -22.60
N LEU A 36 0.65 -7.32 -21.79
CA LEU A 36 -0.48 -8.19 -22.14
C LEU A 36 -1.58 -7.45 -22.93
N ASN A 37 -2.07 -6.33 -22.39
CA ASN A 37 -3.14 -5.53 -22.97
C ASN A 37 -3.06 -4.08 -22.50
N ARG A 38 -2.60 -3.19 -23.39
CA ARG A 38 -2.40 -1.76 -23.08
C ARG A 38 -3.69 -1.05 -22.66
N THR A 39 -4.83 -1.39 -23.26
CA THR A 39 -6.10 -0.71 -23.00
C THR A 39 -6.59 -0.97 -21.57
N LEU A 40 -6.41 -2.21 -21.09
CA LEU A 40 -6.86 -2.61 -19.76
C LEU A 40 -5.78 -2.50 -18.69
N ALA A 41 -4.54 -2.18 -19.04
CA ALA A 41 -3.43 -2.15 -18.10
C ALA A 41 -3.67 -1.19 -16.93
N TYR A 42 -3.94 0.08 -17.22
CA TYR A 42 -4.23 1.08 -16.19
C TYR A 42 -5.44 0.73 -15.31
N PRO A 43 -6.65 0.46 -15.85
CA PRO A 43 -7.80 0.18 -15.01
C PRO A 43 -7.60 -1.09 -14.18
N PHE A 44 -6.96 -2.12 -14.71
CA PHE A 44 -6.67 -3.35 -13.97
C PHE A 44 -5.70 -3.11 -12.82
N SER A 45 -4.53 -2.51 -13.08
CA SER A 45 -3.51 -2.30 -12.06
C SER A 45 -4.00 -1.36 -10.96
N ILE A 46 -4.73 -0.30 -11.32
CA ILE A 46 -5.32 0.62 -10.33
C ILE A 46 -6.37 -0.11 -9.49
N ALA A 47 -7.31 -0.82 -10.12
CA ALA A 47 -8.39 -1.51 -9.42
C ALA A 47 -7.84 -2.55 -8.43
N LEU A 48 -6.86 -3.35 -8.86
CA LEU A 48 -6.27 -4.38 -8.00
C LEU A 48 -5.48 -3.77 -6.83
N THR A 49 -4.71 -2.71 -7.09
CA THR A 49 -3.93 -2.03 -6.04
C THR A 49 -4.85 -1.36 -5.03
N LEU A 50 -5.89 -0.65 -5.49
CA LEU A 50 -6.87 -0.01 -4.61
C LEU A 50 -7.64 -1.04 -3.79
N LEU A 51 -8.03 -2.18 -4.38
CA LEU A 51 -8.72 -3.24 -3.67
C LEU A 51 -7.86 -3.77 -2.50
N LEU A 52 -6.59 -4.08 -2.76
CA LEU A 52 -5.67 -4.58 -1.73
C LEU A 52 -5.35 -3.52 -0.67
N PHE A 53 -5.16 -2.26 -1.08
CA PHE A 53 -4.94 -1.15 -0.16
C PHE A 53 -6.14 -0.93 0.76
N THR A 54 -7.34 -0.92 0.19
CA THR A 54 -8.60 -0.77 0.94
C THR A 54 -8.82 -1.95 1.89
N ALA A 55 -8.56 -3.19 1.44
CA ALA A 55 -8.64 -4.37 2.30
C ALA A 55 -7.66 -4.28 3.48
N THR A 56 -6.46 -3.76 3.26
CA THR A 56 -5.45 -3.54 4.31
C THR A 56 -5.89 -2.48 5.31
N LEU A 57 -6.44 -1.35 4.84
CA LEU A 57 -7.02 -0.32 5.70
C LEU A 57 -8.17 -0.88 6.53
N ILE A 58 -9.11 -1.59 5.91
CA ILE A 58 -10.25 -2.22 6.61
C ILE A 58 -9.74 -3.18 7.68
N TYR A 59 -8.72 -3.99 7.37
CA TYR A 59 -8.11 -4.92 8.33
C TYR A 59 -7.51 -4.18 9.54
N TRP A 60 -6.76 -3.10 9.31
CA TRP A 60 -6.18 -2.29 10.38
C TRP A 60 -7.22 -1.62 11.26
N VAL A 61 -8.27 -1.06 10.66
CA VAL A 61 -9.41 -0.47 11.38
C VAL A 61 -10.09 -1.53 12.24
N LYS A 62 -10.42 -2.70 11.68
CA LYS A 62 -11.06 -3.80 12.43
C LYS A 62 -10.21 -4.31 13.60
N LYS A 63 -8.89 -4.35 13.43
CA LYS A 63 -7.98 -4.80 14.48
C LYS A 63 -7.60 -3.71 15.49
N LYS A 64 -8.09 -2.47 15.33
CA LYS A 64 -7.66 -1.30 16.11
C LYS A 64 -6.13 -1.15 16.12
N ARG A 65 -5.46 -1.61 15.06
CA ARG A 65 -4.00 -1.51 14.86
C ARG A 65 -3.69 -0.43 13.83
N LEU A 66 -4.45 0.66 13.88
CA LEU A 66 -4.11 1.83 13.10
C LEU A 66 -2.74 2.31 13.60
N PRO A 67 -1.82 2.63 12.69
CA PRO A 67 -0.59 3.31 13.07
C PRO A 67 -0.91 4.77 13.43
N LEU A 68 -1.57 4.98 14.58
CA LEU A 68 -1.93 6.27 15.19
C LEU A 68 -1.43 6.28 16.64
#